data_AF-A0A402D975-F1
#
_entry.id   AF-A0A402D975-F1
#
_cell.length_a   1.000
_cell.length_b   1.000
_cell.length_c   1.000
_cell.angle_alpha   90.00
_cell.angle_beta   90.00
_cell.angle_gamma   90.00
#
_symmetry.space_group_name_H-M   'P 1'
#
loop_
_entity.id
_entity.type
_entity.pdbx_description
1 polymer ?
#
loop_
_entity_poly.entity_id
_entity_poly.type
_entity_poly.pdbx_seq_one_letter_code
_entity_poly.pdbx_strand_id
1 'polypeptide(L)' 'MKPNFNEMSKSTLRAYVLQHREDDEALRALMSRRDPNAIRYNFPSTEEGLRQMEEVIRRKIEGTL' A
#
# COMPACT_ATOMS: atom_id res chain seq x y z
N MET A 1 3.17 -19.62 19.96
CA MET A 1 4.45 -19.01 19.51
C MET A 1 4.14 -18.19 18.28
N LYS A 2 4.67 -16.97 18.14
CA LYS A 2 4.42 -16.15 16.94
C LYS A 2 5.30 -16.61 15.77
N PRO A 3 4.83 -16.54 14.52
CA PRO A 3 5.66 -16.78 13.35
C PRO A 3 6.77 -15.73 13.22
N ASN A 4 7.87 -16.07 12.53
CA ASN A 4 8.86 -15.08 12.14
C ASN A 4 8.36 -14.30 10.91
N PHE A 5 7.84 -13.10 11.13
CA PHE A 5 7.30 -12.27 10.04
C PHE A 5 8.34 -11.84 9.02
N ASN A 6 9.64 -11.83 9.35
CA ASN A 6 10.69 -11.43 8.40
C ASN A 6 10.95 -12.51 7.32
N GLU A 7 10.70 -13.78 7.65
CA GLU A 7 10.91 -14.91 6.74
C GLU A 7 9.70 -15.17 5.83
N MET A 8 8.53 -14.61 6.15
CA MET A 8 7.33 -14.79 5.35
C MET A 8 7.43 -14.04 4.02
N SER A 9 6.90 -14.63 2.94
CA SER A 9 6.66 -13.88 1.71
C SER A 9 5.62 -12.77 1.96
N LYS A 10 5.59 -11.73 1.10
CA LYS A 10 4.63 -10.62 1.24
C LYS A 10 3.17 -11.10 1.15
N SER A 11 2.88 -12.07 0.28
CA SER A 11 1.52 -12.64 0.13
C SER A 11 1.11 -13.46 1.36
N THR A 12 2.02 -14.28 1.91
CA THR A 12 1.77 -15.06 3.13
C THR A 12 1.55 -14.14 4.33
N LEU A 13 2.40 -13.13 4.53
CA LEU A 13 2.26 -12.15 5.61
C LEU A 13 0.95 -11.36 5.49
N ARG A 14 0.54 -10.98 4.27
CA ARG A 14 -0.75 -10.32 4.03
C ARG A 14 -1.93 -11.22 4.42
N ALA A 15 -1.90 -12.50 4.04
CA ALA A 15 -2.96 -13.45 4.41
C ALA A 15 -3.05 -13.61 5.94
N TYR A 16 -1.90 -13.68 6.62
CA TYR A 16 -1.84 -13.74 8.08
C TYR A 16 -2.48 -12.50 8.74
N VAL A 17 -2.07 -11.29 8.36
CA VAL A 17 -2.63 -10.04 8.92
C VAL A 17 -4.15 -9.96 8.74
N LEU A 18 -4.69 -10.45 7.63
CA LEU A 18 -6.14 -10.46 7.39
C LEU A 18 -6.91 -11.40 8.33
N GLN A 19 -6.29 -12.51 8.75
CA GLN A 19 -6.85 -13.46 9.71
C GLN A 19 -6.63 -13.02 11.17
N HIS A 20 -5.58 -12.22 11.42
CA HIS A 20 -5.15 -11.77 12.74
C HIS A 20 -5.16 -10.23 12.82
N ARG A 21 -6.35 -9.64 12.69
CA ARG A 21 -6.51 -8.18 12.53
C ARG A 21 -6.03 -7.35 13.72
N GLU A 22 -5.95 -7.95 14.90
CA GLU A 22 -5.48 -7.29 16.13
C GLU A 22 -3.98 -7.51 16.40
N ASP A 23 -3.27 -8.30 15.58
CA ASP A 23 -1.82 -8.45 15.71
C ASP A 23 -1.08 -7.26 15.06
N ASP A 24 -0.96 -6.18 15.84
CA ASP A 24 -0.24 -4.96 15.47
C ASP A 24 1.19 -5.24 14.99
N GLU A 25 1.86 -6.26 15.51
CA GLU A 25 3.23 -6.62 15.13
C GLU A 25 3.28 -7.14 13.70
N ALA A 26 2.36 -8.04 13.34
CA ALA A 26 2.20 -8.52 11.98
C ALA A 26 1.84 -7.39 11.02
N LEU A 27 0.94 -6.48 11.44
CA LEU A 27 0.57 -5.31 10.64
C LEU A 27 1.77 -4.38 10.40
N ARG A 28 2.56 -4.07 11.43
CA ARG A 28 3.79 -3.26 11.30
C ARG A 28 4.80 -3.93 10.37
N ALA A 29 5.00 -5.24 10.49
CA ALA A 29 5.89 -6.00 9.62
C ALA A 29 5.44 -6.00 8.14
N LEU A 30 4.13 -5.94 7.88
CA LEU A 30 3.61 -5.81 6.52
C LEU A 30 3.82 -4.39 5.98
N MET A 31 3.57 -3.36 6.79
CA MET A 31 3.70 -1.96 6.40
C MET A 31 5.15 -1.54 6.12
N SER A 32 6.12 -2.11 6.83
CA SER A 32 7.55 -1.82 6.63
C SER A 32 8.08 -2.27 5.26
N ARG A 33 7.35 -3.16 4.55
CA ARG A 33 7.69 -3.67 3.21
C ARG A 33 7.14 -2.80 2.07
N ARG A 34 6.76 -1.54 2.34
CA ARG A 34 6.42 -0.59 1.27
C ARG A 34 7.66 -0.34 0.42
N ASP A 35 7.45 -0.30 -0.89
CA ASP A 35 8.50 0.10 -1.82
C ASP A 35 8.86 1.58 -1.55
N PRO A 36 10.12 1.90 -1.19
CA PRO A 36 10.54 3.27 -0.94
C PRO A 36 10.42 4.16 -2.19
N ASN A 37 10.48 3.57 -3.38
CA ASN A 37 10.43 4.27 -4.68
C ASN A 37 9.02 4.31 -5.28
N ALA A 38 7.98 3.84 -4.56
CA ALA A 38 6.62 3.89 -5.05
C ALA A 38 6.18 5.33 -5.38
N ILE A 39 5.48 5.49 -6.50
CA ILE A 39 4.86 6.77 -6.89
C ILE A 39 3.95 7.25 -5.76
N ARG A 40 4.19 8.47 -5.27
CA ARG A 40 3.37 9.13 -4.25
C ARG A 40 2.48 10.16 -4.92
N TYR A 41 1.19 10.07 -4.68
CA TYR A 41 0.22 11.06 -5.12
C TYR A 41 -0.09 11.99 -3.95
N ASN A 42 -0.08 13.30 -4.22
CA ASN A 42 -0.48 14.29 -3.24
C ASN A 42 -1.99 14.18 -2.98
N PHE A 43 -2.41 14.46 -1.76
CA PHE A 43 -3.83 14.56 -1.45
C PHE A 43 -4.42 15.77 -2.17
N PRO A 44 -5.57 15.64 -2.87
CA PRO A 44 -6.10 16.71 -3.70
C PRO A 44 -6.90 17.73 -2.86
N SER A 45 -6.23 18.42 -1.93
CA SER A 45 -6.88 19.44 -1.08
C SER A 45 -7.09 20.79 -1.78
N THR A 46 -6.59 20.94 -3.01
CA THR A 46 -6.74 22.13 -3.86
C THR A 46 -7.40 21.74 -5.18
N GLU A 47 -7.96 22.73 -5.89
CA GLU A 47 -8.54 22.50 -7.22
C GLU A 47 -7.50 21.97 -8.22
N GLU A 48 -6.26 22.47 -8.17
CA GLU A 48 -5.15 21.95 -8.96
C GLU A 48 -4.87 20.47 -8.62
N GLY A 49 -4.86 20.13 -7.32
CA GLY A 49 -4.68 18.76 -6.86
C GLY A 49 -5.78 17.82 -7.34
N LEU A 50 -7.04 18.29 -7.38
CA LEU A 50 -8.16 17.53 -7.93
C LEU A 50 -7.97 17.25 -9.43
N ARG A 51 -7.55 18.24 -10.22
CA ARG A 51 -7.25 18.05 -11.66
C ARG A 51 -6.09 17.08 -11.88
N GLN A 52 -5.03 17.17 -11.07
CA GLN A 52 -3.91 16.22 -11.11
C GLN A 52 -4.37 14.78 -10.80
N MET A 53 -5.23 14.61 -9.79
CA MET A 53 -5.80 13.30 -9.45
C MET A 53 -6.66 12.74 -10.60
N GLU A 54 -7.53 13.57 -11.19
CA GLU A 54 -8.36 13.18 -12.34
C GLU A 54 -7.50 12.69 -13.51
N GLU A 55 -6.46 13.43 -13.86
CA GLU A 55 -5.53 13.08 -14.92
C GLU A 55 -4.78 11.75 -14.65
N VAL A 56 -4.32 11.55 -13.41
CA VAL A 56 -3.69 10.29 -13.00
C VAL A 56 -4.65 9.12 -13.15
N ILE A 57 -5.90 9.27 -12.71
CA ILE A 57 -6.92 8.22 -12.81
C ILE A 57 -7.22 7.92 -14.28
N ARG A 58 -7.41 8.96 -15.10
CA ARG A 58 -7.65 8.84 -16.55
C ARG A 58 -6.54 8.03 -17.23
N ARG A 59 -5.28 8.41 -17.00
CA ARG A 59 -4.12 7.69 -17.57
C ARG A 59 -4.02 6.24 -17.11
N LYS A 60 -4.39 5.93 -15.86
CA LYS A 60 -4.43 4.54 -15.35
C LYS A 60 -5.48 3.70 -16.06
N ILE A 61 -6.66 4.27 -16.31
CA ILE A 61 -7.76 3.58 -17.02
C ILE A 61 -7.36 3.33 -18.48
N GLU A 62 -6.70 4.30 -19.11
CA GLU A 62 -6.23 4.21 -20.50
C GLU A 62 -4.96 3.36 -20.67
N GLY A 63 -4.29 2.97 -19.58
CA GLY A 63 -3.05 2.20 -19.63
C GLY A 63 -1.81 3.00 -20.08
N THR A 64 -1.83 4.32 -19.92
CA THR A 64 -0.77 5.26 -20.35
C THR A 64 0.11 5.77 -19.20
N LEU A 65 0.01 5.12 -18.03
CA LEU A 65 0.77 5.45 -16.81
C LEU A 65 1.85 4.41 -16.52
#